data_AF-A0A523U0X3-F1
#
_entry.id   AF-A0A523U0X3-F1
#
_cell.length_a   1.000
_cell.length_b   1.000
_cell.length_c   1.000
_cell.angle_alpha   90.00
_cell.angle_beta   90.00
_cell.angle_gamma   90.00
#
_symmetry.space_group_name_H-M   'P 1'
#
loop_
_entity.id
_entity.type
_entity.pdbx_description
1 polymer ?
#
loop_
_entity_poly.entity_id
_entity_poly.type
_entity_poly.pdbx_seq_one_letter_code
_entity_poly.pdbx_strand_id
1 'polypeptide(L)'
;MFTVSARTLNILAALVWYVGGIRLLQKGIDLLIEAESMSPGLAWPWVAGIVGLALGGLKAKYLFTNSIKKNLIRIDGLSKPKIWQIFSPGFFAALTIMILAGVTLSRMAHNNYPFLIVVAILDIGIAIALLGSSYVYWTQKAFVK
;
A
#
# COMPACT_ATOMS: atom_id res chain seq x y z
N MET A 1 28.36 11.31 -0.03
CA MET A 1 27.00 10.76 0.18
C MET A 1 26.14 11.84 0.82
N PHE A 2 25.00 12.20 0.22
CA PHE A 2 24.14 13.28 0.73
C PHE A 2 23.48 12.89 2.06
N THR A 3 23.83 13.60 3.13
CA THR A 3 23.11 13.54 4.40
C THR A 3 21.86 14.39 4.30
N VAL A 4 20.75 13.90 4.85
CA VAL A 4 19.45 14.57 4.84
C VAL A 4 18.88 14.64 6.24
N SER A 5 17.91 15.51 6.47
CA SER A 5 17.20 15.57 7.74
C SER A 5 16.27 14.36 7.92
N ALA A 6 15.96 14.01 9.18
CA ALA A 6 14.94 13.01 9.51
C ALA A 6 13.57 13.37 8.89
N ARG A 7 13.24 14.67 8.88
CA ARG A 7 12.05 15.22 8.23
C ARG A 7 11.95 14.84 6.76
N THR A 8 13.04 15.01 6.01
CA THR A 8 13.11 14.66 4.59
C THR A 8 12.85 13.18 4.39
N LEU A 9 13.43 12.29 5.21
CA LEU A 9 13.18 10.86 5.14
C LEU A 9 11.72 10.51 5.45
N ASN A 10 11.10 11.18 6.43
CA ASN A 10 9.69 10.96 6.77
C ASN A 10 8.76 11.42 5.63
N ILE A 11 9.04 12.55 4.99
CA ILE A 11 8.29 13.03 3.80
C ILE A 11 8.41 12.01 2.66
N LEU A 12 9.63 11.55 2.36
CA LEU A 12 9.85 10.55 1.32
C LEU A 12 9.14 9.22 1.64
N ALA A 13 9.18 8.78 2.91
CA ALA A 13 8.47 7.57 3.34
C ALA A 13 6.96 7.69 3.18
N ALA A 14 6.38 8.84 3.54
CA ALA A 14 4.97 9.13 3.35
C ALA A 14 4.59 9.17 1.87
N LEU A 15 5.42 9.77 1.01
CA LEU A 15 5.21 9.80 -0.44
C LEU A 15 5.16 8.39 -1.03
N VAL A 16 6.09 7.51 -0.64
CA VAL A 16 6.07 6.10 -1.08
C VAL A 16 4.76 5.42 -0.66
N TRP A 17 4.27 5.72 0.53
CA TRP A 17 2.99 5.18 1.03
C TRP A 17 1.79 5.65 0.20
N TYR A 18 1.69 6.96 -0.06
CA TYR A 18 0.61 7.53 -0.86
C TYR A 18 0.64 7.05 -2.31
N VAL A 19 1.82 7.08 -2.94
CA VAL A 19 1.98 6.62 -4.33
C VAL A 19 1.65 5.14 -4.44
N GLY A 20 2.15 4.31 -3.52
CA GLY A 20 1.84 2.88 -3.48
C GLY A 20 0.35 2.61 -3.30
N GLY A 21 -0.31 3.32 -2.37
CA GLY A 21 -1.75 3.21 -2.16
C GLY A 21 -2.58 3.61 -3.37
N ILE A 22 -2.27 4.75 -4.01
CA ILE A 22 -2.98 5.22 -5.20
C ILE A 22 -2.80 4.25 -6.37
N ARG A 23 -1.58 3.76 -6.61
CA ARG A 23 -1.30 2.82 -7.71
C ARG A 23 -2.02 1.49 -7.52
N LEU A 24 -2.07 0.95 -6.30
CA LEU A 24 -2.82 -0.26 -6.01
C LEU A 24 -4.33 -0.05 -6.14
N LEU A 25 -4.84 1.12 -5.76
CA LEU A 25 -6.26 1.42 -5.93
C LEU A 25 -6.65 1.48 -7.41
N GLN A 26 -5.85 2.17 -8.23
CA GLN A 26 -6.04 2.22 -9.69
C GLN A 26 -6.05 0.82 -10.29
N LYS A 27 -5.03 0.02 -9.97
CA LYS A 27 -4.92 -1.38 -10.43
C LYS A 27 -6.12 -2.23 -10.00
N GLY A 28 -6.57 -2.10 -8.76
CA GLY A 28 -7.74 -2.82 -8.25
C GLY A 28 -9.03 -2.43 -8.98
N ILE A 29 -9.21 -1.14 -9.28
CA ILE A 29 -10.35 -0.64 -10.06
C ILE A 29 -10.29 -1.18 -11.50
N ASP A 30 -9.12 -1.16 -12.13
CA ASP A 30 -8.94 -1.69 -13.50
C ASP A 30 -9.35 -3.18 -13.58
N LEU A 31 -9.00 -3.98 -12.58
CA LEU A 31 -9.41 -5.40 -12.49
C LEU A 31 -10.93 -5.57 -12.32
N LEU A 32 -11.60 -4.66 -11.59
CA LEU A 32 -13.06 -4.68 -11.47
C LEU A 32 -13.75 -4.29 -12.79
N ILE A 33 -13.19 -3.31 -13.50
CA ILE A 33 -13.67 -2.91 -14.84
C ILE A 33 -13.49 -4.07 -15.83
N GLU A 34 -12.35 -4.77 -15.78
CA GLU A 34 -12.11 -5.97 -16.60
C GLU A 34 -13.15 -7.05 -16.28
N ALA A 35 -13.41 -7.32 -14.98
CA ALA A 35 -14.42 -8.29 -14.56
C ALA A 35 -15.83 -7.92 -15.06
N GLU A 36 -16.24 -6.66 -14.92
CA GLU A 36 -17.54 -6.17 -15.43
C GLU A 36 -17.62 -6.31 -16.96
N SER A 37 -16.53 -6.07 -17.68
CA SER A 37 -16.51 -6.22 -19.15
C SER A 37 -16.65 -7.69 -19.59
N MET A 38 -16.14 -8.63 -18.79
CA MET A 38 -16.24 -10.06 -19.06
C MET A 38 -17.63 -10.64 -18.76
N SER A 39 -18.33 -10.11 -17.76
CA SER A 39 -19.66 -10.60 -17.36
C SER A 39 -20.54 -9.45 -16.89
N PRO A 40 -21.07 -8.65 -17.84
CA PRO A 40 -21.82 -7.44 -17.52
C PRO A 40 -23.06 -7.75 -16.68
N GLY A 41 -23.33 -6.89 -15.69
CA GLY A 41 -24.54 -6.96 -14.87
C GLY A 41 -24.46 -7.89 -13.65
N LEU A 42 -23.32 -8.55 -13.41
CA LEU A 42 -23.09 -9.27 -12.16
C LEU A 42 -22.75 -8.30 -11.03
N ALA A 43 -23.34 -8.48 -9.85
CA ALA A 43 -23.07 -7.61 -8.70
C ALA A 43 -21.69 -7.84 -8.04
N TRP A 44 -20.96 -8.89 -8.43
CA TRP A 44 -19.72 -9.31 -7.78
C TRP A 44 -18.59 -8.25 -7.81
N PRO A 45 -18.37 -7.46 -8.87
CA PRO A 45 -17.37 -6.39 -8.84
C PRO A 45 -17.68 -5.31 -7.79
N TRP A 46 -18.96 -4.98 -7.57
CA TRP A 46 -19.40 -4.06 -6.52
C TRP A 46 -19.18 -4.65 -5.12
N VAL A 47 -19.56 -5.91 -4.93
CA VAL A 47 -19.31 -6.63 -3.66
C VAL A 47 -17.80 -6.67 -3.37
N ALA A 48 -16.98 -6.94 -4.39
CA ALA A 48 -15.53 -6.96 -4.28
C ALA A 48 -14.96 -5.61 -3.83
N GLY A 49 -15.45 -4.50 -4.40
CA GLY A 49 -15.09 -3.16 -3.95
C GLY A 49 -15.39 -2.96 -2.46
N ILE A 50 -16.62 -3.26 -2.02
CA ILE A 50 -17.05 -3.09 -0.61
C ILE A 50 -16.20 -3.97 0.33
N VAL A 51 -16.00 -5.24 -0.02
CA VAL A 51 -15.19 -6.18 0.77
C VAL A 51 -13.74 -5.71 0.84
N GLY A 52 -13.18 -5.25 -0.28
CA GLY A 52 -11.84 -4.65 -0.33
C GLY A 52 -11.71 -3.46 0.62
N LEU A 53 -12.66 -2.51 0.58
CA LEU A 53 -12.71 -1.37 1.49
C LEU A 53 -12.76 -1.81 2.97
N ALA A 54 -13.64 -2.75 3.31
CA ALA A 54 -13.82 -3.24 4.68
C ALA A 54 -12.57 -3.95 5.22
N LEU A 55 -12.01 -4.89 4.45
CA LEU A 55 -10.78 -5.61 4.81
C LEU A 55 -9.59 -4.66 4.91
N GLY A 56 -9.52 -3.67 4.01
CA GLY A 56 -8.48 -2.66 4.02
C GLY A 56 -8.54 -1.78 5.26
N GLY A 57 -9.73 -1.33 5.66
CA GLY A 57 -9.93 -0.56 6.90
C GLY A 57 -9.47 -1.32 8.14
N LEU A 58 -9.79 -2.62 8.22
CA LEU A 58 -9.31 -3.46 9.33
C LEU A 58 -7.78 -3.60 9.32
N LYS A 59 -7.17 -3.88 8.15
CA LYS A 59 -5.71 -4.02 8.01
C LYS A 59 -4.96 -2.70 8.28
N ALA A 60 -5.55 -1.55 7.94
CA ALA A 60 -4.98 -0.22 8.19
C ALA A 60 -4.63 -0.03 9.67
N LYS A 61 -5.53 -0.45 10.55
CA LYS A 61 -5.44 -0.25 12.00
C LYS A 61 -4.30 -1.04 12.64
N TYR A 62 -3.99 -2.25 12.15
CA TYR A 62 -3.11 -3.18 12.85
C TYR A 62 -1.74 -3.38 12.19
N LEU A 63 -1.66 -3.75 10.90
CA LEU A 63 -0.40 -4.17 10.28
C LEU A 63 0.46 -2.97 9.84
N PHE A 64 -0.10 -2.08 9.04
CA PHE A 64 0.66 -0.97 8.45
C PHE A 64 0.95 0.16 9.44
N THR A 65 0.03 0.40 10.39
CA THR A 65 0.25 1.35 11.49
C THR A 65 1.52 1.02 12.28
N ASN A 66 1.73 -0.26 12.61
CA ASN A 66 2.94 -0.69 13.32
C ASN A 66 4.20 -0.56 12.45
N SER A 67 4.09 -0.80 11.14
CA SER A 67 5.19 -0.61 10.19
C SER A 67 5.65 0.86 10.15
N ILE A 68 4.70 1.81 10.03
CA ILE A 68 5.01 3.25 10.04
C ILE A 68 5.66 3.65 11.36
N LYS A 69 5.09 3.27 12.50
CA LYS A 69 5.66 3.60 13.82
C LYS A 69 7.10 3.09 13.97
N LYS A 70 7.35 1.83 13.59
CA LYS A 70 8.71 1.26 13.61
C LYS A 70 9.66 2.04 12.71
N ASN A 71 9.21 2.47 11.53
CA ASN A 71 10.04 3.25 10.61
C ASN A 71 10.34 4.66 11.16
N LEU A 72 9.37 5.32 11.78
CA LEU A 72 9.55 6.64 12.42
C LEU A 72 10.58 6.56 13.55
N ILE A 73 10.44 5.58 14.46
CA ILE A 73 11.41 5.36 15.56
C ILE A 73 12.81 5.12 15.00
N ARG A 74 12.92 4.32 13.93
CA ARG A 74 14.21 4.07 13.28
C ARG A 74 14.82 5.34 12.70
N ILE A 75 14.04 6.18 12.02
CA ILE A 75 14.52 7.43 11.43
C ILE A 75 14.97 8.41 12.51
N ASP A 76 14.23 8.51 13.62
CA ASP A 76 14.56 9.39 14.76
C ASP A 76 15.90 8.98 15.43
N GLY A 77 16.23 7.69 15.42
CA GLY A 77 17.50 7.17 15.93
C GLY A 77 18.72 7.34 15.01
N LEU A 78 18.57 7.92 13.80
CA LEU A 78 19.69 8.10 12.87
C LEU A 78 20.46 9.40 13.18
N SER A 79 21.72 9.28 13.58
CA SER A 79 22.59 10.44 13.86
C SER A 79 22.99 11.23 12.60
N LYS A 80 23.19 10.55 11.47
CA LYS A 80 23.49 11.16 10.16
C LYS A 80 22.64 10.48 9.07
N PRO A 81 21.36 10.86 8.93
CA PRO A 81 20.44 10.18 8.03
C PRO A 81 20.88 10.34 6.57
N LYS A 82 20.78 9.26 5.79
CA LYS A 82 21.09 9.24 4.36
C LYS A 82 19.85 8.93 3.54
N ILE A 83 19.78 9.42 2.29
CA ILE A 83 18.56 9.35 1.48
C ILE A 83 18.08 7.92 1.15
N TRP A 84 18.95 6.91 1.14
CA TRP A 84 18.57 5.48 0.96
C TRP A 84 18.05 4.82 2.25
N GLN A 85 18.11 5.51 3.40
CA GLN A 85 17.61 5.01 4.68
C GLN A 85 16.15 5.42 4.93
N ILE A 86 15.35 5.63 3.88
CA ILE A 86 13.91 5.94 4.00
C ILE A 86 13.15 4.78 4.66
N PHE A 87 13.52 3.54 4.33
CA PHE A 87 13.00 2.32 4.94
C PHE A 87 14.14 1.38 5.36
N SER A 88 13.81 0.38 6.18
CA SER A 88 14.75 -0.69 6.52
C SER A 88 14.97 -1.64 5.31
N PRO A 89 16.14 -2.29 5.19
CA PRO A 89 16.36 -3.28 4.12
C PRO A 89 15.32 -4.39 4.10
N GLY A 90 14.87 -4.86 5.27
CA GLY A 90 13.81 -5.86 5.38
C GLY A 90 12.46 -5.38 4.83
N PHE A 91 12.15 -4.08 4.95
CA PHE A 91 10.96 -3.50 4.33
C PHE A 91 11.05 -3.54 2.80
N PHE A 92 12.20 -3.23 2.21
CA PHE A 92 12.40 -3.34 0.77
C PHE A 92 12.25 -4.79 0.28
N ALA A 93 12.77 -5.76 1.02
CA ALA A 93 12.57 -7.18 0.69
C ALA A 93 11.08 -7.56 0.70
N ALA A 94 10.35 -7.17 1.74
CA ALA A 94 8.90 -7.42 1.83
C ALA A 94 8.11 -6.72 0.71
N LEU A 95 8.48 -5.46 0.38
CA LEU A 95 7.88 -4.70 -0.70
C LEU A 95 8.10 -5.37 -2.05
N THR A 96 9.33 -5.83 -2.33
CA THR A 96 9.66 -6.56 -3.56
C THR A 96 8.83 -7.83 -3.69
N ILE A 97 8.72 -8.62 -2.62
CA ILE A 97 7.89 -9.84 -2.60
C ILE A 97 6.43 -9.50 -2.88
N MET A 98 5.89 -8.46 -2.23
CA MET A 98 4.51 -8.02 -2.43
C MET A 98 4.25 -7.57 -3.88
N ILE A 99 5.16 -6.81 -4.48
CA ILE A 99 5.05 -6.37 -5.87
C ILE A 99 5.10 -7.56 -6.83
N LEU A 100 6.08 -8.47 -6.65
CA LEU A 100 6.21 -9.66 -7.50
C LEU A 100 4.98 -10.57 -7.39
N ALA A 101 4.47 -10.78 -6.18
CA ALA A 101 3.23 -11.52 -5.97
C ALA A 101 2.05 -10.84 -6.66
N GLY A 102 1.89 -9.52 -6.48
CA GLY A 102 0.80 -8.75 -7.10
C GLY A 102 0.83 -8.75 -8.63
N VAL A 103 2.01 -8.65 -9.25
CA VAL A 103 2.18 -8.75 -10.70
C VAL A 103 1.87 -10.17 -11.20
N THR A 104 2.36 -11.18 -10.52
CA THR A 104 2.13 -12.59 -10.89
C THR A 104 0.65 -12.94 -10.81
N LEU A 105 -0.01 -12.57 -9.70
CA LEU A 105 -1.44 -12.79 -9.50
C LEU A 105 -2.28 -12.06 -10.55
N SER A 106 -1.98 -10.79 -10.87
CA SER A 106 -2.71 -10.08 -11.92
C SER A 106 -2.54 -10.71 -13.29
N ARG A 107 -1.35 -11.18 -13.65
CA ARG A 107 -1.14 -11.90 -14.92
C ARG A 107 -1.95 -13.18 -15.00
N MET A 108 -2.03 -13.92 -13.90
CA MET A 108 -2.86 -15.12 -13.81
C MET A 108 -4.37 -14.80 -13.78
N ALA A 109 -4.73 -13.57 -13.46
CA ALA A 109 -6.12 -13.14 -13.35
C ALA A 109 -6.77 -12.80 -14.69
N HIS A 110 -5.97 -12.40 -15.69
CA HIS A 110 -6.51 -12.07 -17.00
C HIS A 110 -7.32 -13.23 -17.58
N ASN A 111 -8.51 -12.90 -18.10
CA ASN A 111 -9.50 -13.86 -18.60
C ASN A 111 -10.04 -14.89 -17.58
N ASN A 112 -9.76 -14.72 -16.28
CA ASN A 112 -10.28 -15.57 -15.21
C ASN A 112 -11.09 -14.73 -14.21
N TYR A 113 -12.41 -14.71 -14.42
CA TYR A 113 -13.32 -13.85 -13.67
C TYR A 113 -13.23 -14.02 -12.13
N PRO A 114 -13.31 -15.24 -11.55
CA PRO A 114 -13.10 -15.41 -10.11
C PRO A 114 -11.77 -14.87 -9.61
N PHE A 115 -10.70 -15.01 -10.40
CA PHE A 115 -9.38 -14.55 -10.01
C PHE A 115 -9.25 -13.03 -10.10
N LEU A 116 -9.87 -12.38 -11.11
CA LEU A 116 -9.98 -10.91 -11.18
C LEU A 116 -10.63 -10.34 -9.91
N ILE A 117 -11.75 -10.93 -9.49
CA ILE A 117 -12.48 -10.51 -8.29
C ILE A 117 -11.59 -10.64 -7.04
N VAL A 118 -10.94 -11.78 -6.85
CA VAL A 118 -10.08 -12.02 -5.67
C VAL A 118 -8.89 -11.06 -5.65
N VAL A 119 -8.22 -10.86 -6.78
CA VAL A 119 -7.05 -9.97 -6.87
C VAL A 119 -7.47 -8.51 -6.70
N ALA A 120 -8.63 -8.10 -7.22
CA ALA A 120 -9.18 -6.77 -7.01
C ALA A 120 -9.48 -6.48 -5.53
N ILE A 121 -10.10 -7.43 -4.81
CA ILE A 121 -10.33 -7.32 -3.36
C ILE A 121 -9.00 -7.12 -2.62
N LEU A 122 -7.98 -7.88 -2.99
CA LEU A 122 -6.65 -7.80 -2.39
C LEU A 122 -6.01 -6.44 -2.64
N ASP A 123 -5.97 -5.98 -3.89
CA ASP A 123 -5.33 -4.72 -4.28
C ASP A 123 -6.05 -3.51 -3.65
N ILE A 124 -7.38 -3.46 -3.70
CA ILE A 124 -8.17 -2.41 -3.04
C ILE A 124 -7.97 -2.47 -1.52
N GLY A 125 -7.98 -3.66 -0.92
CA GLY A 125 -7.75 -3.81 0.52
C GLY A 125 -6.38 -3.31 0.96
N ILE A 126 -5.31 -3.64 0.21
CA ILE A 126 -3.97 -3.14 0.51
C ILE A 126 -3.90 -1.62 0.29
N ALA A 127 -4.51 -1.10 -0.79
CA ALA A 127 -4.56 0.33 -1.08
C ALA A 127 -5.18 1.12 0.07
N ILE A 128 -6.36 0.72 0.54
CA ILE A 128 -7.04 1.35 1.67
C ILE A 128 -6.24 1.21 2.95
N ALA A 129 -5.57 0.07 3.16
CA ALA A 129 -4.72 -0.12 4.33
C ALA A 129 -3.51 0.83 4.33
N LEU A 130 -2.87 1.05 3.18
CA LEU A 130 -1.78 2.01 3.01
C LEU A 130 -2.30 3.45 3.23
N LEU A 131 -3.32 3.86 2.49
CA LEU A 131 -3.86 5.22 2.59
C LEU A 131 -4.41 5.51 4.00
N GLY A 132 -5.14 4.59 4.61
CA GLY A 132 -5.70 4.74 5.95
C GLY A 132 -4.61 4.80 7.03
N SER A 133 -3.56 3.98 6.94
CA SER A 133 -2.45 4.02 7.90
C SER A 133 -1.58 5.28 7.77
N SER A 134 -1.61 5.98 6.63
CA SER A 134 -0.83 7.21 6.41
C SER A 134 -1.13 8.32 7.43
N TYR A 135 -2.31 8.32 8.05
CA TYR A 135 -2.69 9.22 9.15
C TYR A 135 -1.70 9.17 10.34
N VAL A 136 -0.99 8.06 10.51
CA VAL A 136 0.03 7.89 11.56
C VAL A 136 1.18 8.88 11.41
N TYR A 137 1.59 9.22 10.18
CA TYR A 137 2.63 10.22 9.94
C TYR A 137 2.26 11.58 10.54
N TRP A 138 0.99 11.96 10.43
CA TRP A 138 0.46 13.21 10.95
C TRP A 138 0.34 13.20 12.47
N THR A 139 -0.21 12.13 13.04
CA THR A 139 -0.40 12.04 14.51
C THR A 139 0.90 11.93 15.29
N GLN A 140 1.93 11.31 14.72
CA GLN A 140 3.25 11.26 15.31
C GLN A 140 4.08 12.53 15.02
N LYS A 141 3.48 13.56 14.42
CA LYS A 141 4.13 14.83 14.04
C LYS A 141 5.43 14.62 13.25
N ALA A 142 5.44 13.62 12.36
CA ALA A 142 6.63 13.19 11.64
C ALA A 142 7.26 14.29 10.75
N PHE A 143 6.49 15.34 10.45
CA PHE A 143 6.89 16.46 9.59
C PHE A 143 7.24 17.75 10.35
N VAL A 144 7.13 17.77 11.68
CA VAL A 144 7.34 18.98 12.50
C VAL A 144 8.77 19.03 13.05
N LYS A 145 9.39 17.87 13.26
CA LYS A 145 10.80 17.76 13.65
C LYS A 145 11.74 18.11 12.50
#